data_AF-A0A3D4P0V8-F1
#
_entry.id   AF-A0A3D4P0V8-F1
#
_cell.length_a   1.000
_cell.length_b   1.000
_cell.length_c   1.000
_cell.angle_alpha   90.00
_cell.angle_beta   90.00
_cell.angle_gamma   90.00
#
_symmetry.space_group_name_H-M   'P 1'
#
loop_
_entity.id
_entity.type
_entity.pdbx_description
1 polymer ?
#
loop_
_entity_poly.entity_id
_entity_poly.type
_entity_poly.pdbx_seq_one_letter_code
_entity_poly.pdbx_strand_id
1 'polypeptide(L)'
;MPDKPDFKSTLNLPQTAFSMKAKLAQKEPEMLRRWTAMDLYGRILKKRGNSPTFVLHDGPPYANGRIHLGTALNKILKDFIVKTKTMQGYLAPYLPGWDCHGLP
;
A
#
# COMPACT_ATOMS: atom_id res chain seq x y z
N MET A 1 37.89 11.59 42.43
CA MET A 1 37.80 10.27 41.76
C MET A 1 38.24 10.48 40.33
N PRO A 2 39.10 9.62 39.77
CA PRO A 2 39.57 9.80 38.39
C PRO A 2 38.40 9.58 37.42
N ASP A 3 38.32 10.41 36.38
CA ASP A 3 37.28 10.36 35.36
C ASP A 3 37.24 8.97 34.71
N LYS A 4 36.07 8.33 34.72
CA LYS A 4 35.86 7.03 34.08
C LYS A 4 36.01 7.19 32.56
N PRO A 5 36.77 6.33 31.87
CA PRO A 5 36.85 6.36 30.41
C PRO A 5 35.47 6.14 29.77
N ASP A 6 35.11 7.00 28.82
CA ASP A 6 33.85 6.89 28.05
C ASP A 6 34.02 5.92 26.88
N PHE A 7 33.52 4.70 27.04
CA PHE A 7 33.57 3.63 26.04
C PHE A 7 32.43 3.72 25.00
N LYS A 8 31.51 4.70 25.08
CA LYS A 8 30.39 4.78 24.13
C LYS A 8 30.83 4.96 22.69
N SER A 9 31.94 5.67 22.46
CA SER A 9 32.51 5.93 21.13
C SER A 9 33.21 4.72 20.52
N THR A 10 33.57 3.71 21.32
CA THR A 10 34.22 2.48 20.85
C THR A 10 33.23 1.37 20.50
N LEU A 11 31.92 1.59 20.71
CA LEU A 11 30.87 0.60 20.45
C LEU A 11 30.25 0.80 19.08
N ASN A 12 30.16 -0.28 18.28
CA ASN A 12 29.47 -0.27 17.00
C ASN A 12 27.95 -0.45 17.19
N LEU A 13 27.28 0.62 17.64
CA LEU A 13 25.83 0.61 17.87
C LEU A 13 25.05 0.79 16.57
N PRO A 14 23.90 0.11 16.40
CA PRO A 14 23.03 0.34 15.25
C PRO A 14 22.54 1.79 15.20
N GLN A 15 22.73 2.44 14.05
CA GLN A 15 22.22 3.78 13.79
C GLN A 15 21.21 3.73 12.64
N THR A 16 20.05 4.36 12.84
CA THR A 16 19.03 4.45 11.81
C THR A 16 18.25 5.76 11.93
N ALA A 17 17.94 6.36 10.77
CA ALA A 17 16.99 7.46 10.69
C ALA A 17 15.52 6.97 10.81
N PHE A 18 15.30 5.66 10.84
CA PHE A 18 13.96 5.08 10.99
C PHE A 18 13.43 5.28 12.41
N SER A 19 12.40 6.12 12.53
CA SER A 19 11.71 6.37 13.79
C SER A 19 11.08 5.10 14.36
N MET A 20 11.36 4.80 15.64
CA MET A 20 10.69 3.72 16.37
C MET A 20 9.17 3.92 16.46
N LYS A 21 8.68 5.16 16.51
CA LYS A 21 7.24 5.44 16.46
C LYS A 21 6.76 5.53 15.01
N ALA A 22 5.74 4.75 14.67
CA ALA A 22 5.23 4.65 13.30
C ALA A 22 4.58 5.95 12.81
N LYS A 23 3.69 6.57 13.62
CA LYS A 23 2.91 7.77 13.25
C LYS A 23 2.11 7.58 11.95
N LEU A 24 1.41 6.44 11.83
CA LEU A 24 0.74 6.02 10.59
C LEU A 24 -0.34 7.00 10.13
N ALA A 25 -1.14 7.56 11.05
CA ALA A 25 -2.17 8.53 10.72
C ALA A 25 -1.64 9.77 9.96
N GLN A 26 -0.37 10.15 10.17
CA GLN A 26 0.29 11.21 9.42
C GLN A 26 1.04 10.68 8.18
N LYS A 27 1.77 9.57 8.34
CA LYS A 27 2.63 9.04 7.27
C LYS A 27 1.87 8.39 6.12
N GLU A 28 0.76 7.70 6.37
CA GLU A 28 -0.02 7.04 5.31
C GLU A 28 -0.56 8.04 4.29
N PRO A 29 -1.19 9.17 4.69
CA PRO A 29 -1.57 10.23 3.74
C PRO A 29 -0.39 10.82 2.95
N GLU A 30 0.80 10.91 3.53
CA GLU A 30 2.01 11.37 2.83
C GLU A 30 2.48 10.35 1.79
N MET A 31 2.47 9.06 2.15
CA MET A 31 2.81 7.97 1.23
C MET A 31 1.84 7.92 0.04
N LEU A 32 0.53 8.02 0.29
CA LEU A 32 -0.48 8.05 -0.76
C LEU A 32 -0.29 9.25 -1.70
N ARG A 33 -0.07 10.46 -1.16
CA ARG A 33 0.23 11.66 -1.97
C ARG A 33 1.45 11.44 -2.85
N ARG A 34 2.52 10.87 -2.30
CA ARG A 34 3.73 10.55 -3.06
C ARG A 34 3.46 9.54 -4.17
N TRP A 35 2.72 8.46 -3.90
CA TRP A 35 2.39 7.45 -4.90
C TRP A 35 1.54 8.00 -6.05
N THR A 36 0.57 8.86 -5.73
CA THR A 36 -0.25 9.55 -6.73
C THR A 36 0.59 10.51 -7.58
N ALA A 37 1.42 11.34 -6.94
CA ALA A 37 2.26 12.32 -7.64
C ALA A 37 3.25 11.66 -8.63
N MET A 38 3.70 10.44 -8.34
CA MET A 38 4.62 9.71 -9.21
C MET A 38 3.93 8.76 -10.20
N ASP A 39 2.59 8.74 -10.26
CA ASP A 39 1.79 7.76 -10.98
C ASP A 39 2.31 6.32 -10.78
N LEU A 40 2.47 5.92 -9.51
CA LEU A 40 3.09 4.63 -9.18
C LEU A 40 2.35 3.46 -9.83
N TYR A 41 1.01 3.50 -9.82
CA TYR A 41 0.18 2.46 -10.39
C TYR A 41 0.34 2.35 -11.91
N GLY A 42 0.26 3.47 -12.65
CA GLY A 42 0.47 3.48 -14.09
C GLY A 42 1.88 3.00 -14.48
N ARG A 43 2.90 3.37 -13.69
CA ARG A 43 4.29 2.91 -13.90
C ARG A 43 4.44 1.40 -13.68
N ILE A 44 3.78 0.84 -12.67
CA ILE A 44 3.75 -0.60 -12.41
C ILE A 44 3.12 -1.34 -13.60
N LEU A 45 1.95 -0.90 -14.07
CA LEU A 45 1.27 -1.51 -15.22
C LEU A 45 2.11 -1.41 -16.50
N LYS A 46 2.68 -0.23 -16.78
CA LYS A 46 3.56 -0.01 -17.94
C LYS A 46 4.76 -0.95 -17.93
N LYS A 47 5.38 -1.17 -16.76
CA LYS A 47 6.51 -2.09 -16.60
C LYS A 47 6.13 -3.56 -16.87
N ARG A 48 4.86 -3.91 -16.70
CA ARG A 48 4.32 -5.27 -16.88
C ARG A 48 3.55 -5.46 -18.20
N GLY A 49 3.56 -4.48 -19.11
CA GLY A 49 2.71 -4.53 -20.33
C GLY A 49 2.85 -5.78 -21.21
N ASN A 50 4.01 -6.45 -21.18
CA ASN A 50 4.28 -7.67 -21.95
C ASN A 50 4.22 -8.96 -21.10
N SER A 51 3.77 -8.87 -19.86
CA SER A 51 3.65 -10.00 -18.94
C SER A 51 2.30 -10.71 -19.08
N PRO A 52 2.19 -11.99 -18.69
CA PRO A 52 0.90 -12.68 -18.62
C PRO A 52 -0.09 -11.89 -17.76
N THR A 53 -1.32 -11.74 -18.26
CA THR A 53 -2.35 -10.95 -17.58
C THR A 53 -3.06 -11.79 -16.52
N PHE A 54 -3.27 -11.20 -15.35
CA PHE A 54 -4.15 -11.72 -14.31
C PHE A 54 -5.25 -10.70 -14.02
N VAL A 55 -6.50 -11.08 -14.23
CA VAL A 55 -7.65 -10.19 -14.00
C VAL A 55 -8.41 -10.64 -12.77
N LEU A 56 -8.55 -9.75 -11.80
CA LEU A 56 -9.49 -9.90 -10.68
C LEU A 56 -10.68 -8.97 -10.93
N HIS A 57 -11.84 -9.55 -11.23
CA HIS A 57 -13.07 -8.79 -11.40
C HIS A 57 -13.56 -8.27 -10.06
N ASP A 58 -13.69 -6.94 -9.94
CA ASP A 58 -14.23 -6.29 -8.77
C ASP A 58 -15.77 -6.28 -8.85
N GLY A 59 -16.42 -6.99 -7.93
CA GLY A 59 -17.87 -6.83 -7.74
C GLY A 59 -18.19 -5.39 -7.34
N PRO A 60 -19.04 -4.67 -8.09
CA PRO A 60 -19.30 -3.26 -7.86
C PRO A 60 -20.05 -3.08 -6.53
N PRO A 61 -19.48 -2.41 -5.51
CA PRO A 61 -20.26 -1.98 -4.35
C PRO A 61 -21.36 -1.00 -4.79
N TYR A 62 -22.50 -1.04 -4.11
CA TYR A 62 -23.49 0.02 -4.25
C TYR A 62 -22.88 1.38 -3.94
N ALA A 63 -23.25 2.39 -4.72
CA ALA A 63 -22.82 3.77 -4.54
C ALA A 63 -23.56 4.50 -3.40
N ASN A 64 -24.30 3.77 -2.55
CA ASN A 64 -25.06 4.29 -1.42
C ASN A 64 -24.40 3.94 -0.07
N GLY A 65 -24.62 4.77 0.94
CA GLY A 65 -24.19 4.50 2.32
C GLY A 65 -22.70 4.75 2.61
N ARG A 66 -22.34 4.58 3.88
CA ARG A 66 -20.95 4.73 4.35
C ARG A 66 -20.22 3.40 4.24
N ILE A 67 -18.92 3.46 3.94
CA ILE A 67 -18.02 2.32 3.99
C ILE A 67 -18.03 1.73 5.40
N HIS A 68 -18.21 0.41 5.48
CA HIS A 68 -18.14 -0.34 6.73
C HIS A 68 -16.95 -1.30 6.70
N LEU A 69 -16.68 -1.98 7.82
CA LEU A 69 -15.53 -2.87 7.95
C LEU A 69 -15.54 -4.02 6.92
N GLY A 70 -16.74 -4.48 6.51
CA GLY A 70 -16.88 -5.49 5.46
C GLY A 70 -16.38 -4.99 4.10
N THR A 71 -16.66 -3.73 3.75
CA THR A 71 -16.10 -3.10 2.55
C THR A 71 -14.58 -3.03 2.63
N ALA A 72 -14.03 -2.63 3.79
CA ALA A 72 -12.59 -2.54 3.99
C ALA A 72 -11.91 -3.91 3.86
N LEU A 73 -12.45 -4.94 4.53
CA LEU A 73 -11.95 -6.31 4.43
C LEU A 73 -11.94 -6.81 2.98
N ASN A 74 -13.04 -6.62 2.25
CA ASN A 74 -13.14 -7.03 0.86
C ASN A 74 -12.07 -6.37 -0.02
N LYS A 75 -11.88 -5.04 0.11
CA LYS A 75 -10.91 -4.30 -0.72
C LYS A 75 -9.47 -4.61 -0.34
N ILE A 76 -9.17 -4.81 0.94
CA ILE A 76 -7.83 -5.20 1.41
C ILE A 76 -7.44 -6.58 0.85
N LEU A 77 -8.35 -7.56 0.88
CA LEU A 77 -8.08 -8.89 0.34
C LEU A 77 -7.84 -8.87 -1.18
N LYS A 78 -8.65 -8.09 -1.92
CA LYS A 78 -8.48 -7.91 -3.37
C LYS A 78 -7.13 -7.25 -3.68
N ASP A 79 -6.76 -6.20 -2.96
CA ASP A 79 -5.47 -5.52 -3.10
C ASP A 79 -4.29 -6.46 -2.79
N PHE A 80 -4.41 -7.31 -1.77
CA PHE A 80 -3.39 -8.31 -1.44
C PHE A 80 -3.14 -9.29 -2.61
N ILE A 81 -4.20 -9.78 -3.24
CA ILE A 81 -4.11 -10.68 -4.40
C ILE A 81 -3.46 -9.96 -5.60
N VAL A 82 -3.93 -8.75 -5.93
CA VAL A 82 -3.43 -7.96 -7.06
C VAL A 82 -1.94 -7.63 -6.89
N LYS A 83 -1.53 -7.21 -5.69
CA LYS A 83 -0.12 -6.93 -5.37
C LYS A 83 0.73 -8.19 -5.45
N THR A 84 0.26 -9.30 -4.89
CA THR A 84 0.96 -10.58 -4.95
C THR A 84 1.18 -11.03 -6.41
N LYS A 85 0.15 -10.96 -7.25
CA LYS A 85 0.26 -11.31 -8.68
C LYS A 85 1.20 -10.37 -9.44
N THR A 86 1.14 -9.08 -9.17
CA THR A 86 2.08 -8.09 -9.72
C THR A 86 3.53 -8.39 -9.34
N MET A 87 3.77 -8.77 -8.08
CA MET A 87 5.09 -9.15 -7.57
C MET A 87 5.57 -10.48 -8.14
N GLN A 88 4.66 -11.43 -8.40
CA GLN A 88 4.92 -12.69 -9.11
C GLN A 88 5.20 -12.51 -10.61
N GLY A 89 5.07 -11.28 -11.14
CA GLY A 89 5.44 -10.97 -12.52
C GLY A 89 4.28 -10.84 -13.50
N TYR A 90 3.03 -10.91 -13.05
CA TYR A 90 1.86 -10.75 -13.90
C TYR A 90 1.55 -9.27 -14.17
N LEU A 91 0.89 -9.00 -15.29
CA LEU A 91 0.13 -7.77 -15.50
C LEU A 91 -1.21 -7.90 -14.79
N ALA A 92 -1.36 -7.29 -13.61
CA ALA A 92 -2.57 -7.40 -12.79
C ALA A 92 -3.31 -6.06 -12.66
N PRO A 93 -4.06 -5.63 -13.70
CA PRO A 93 -4.90 -4.44 -13.60
C PRO A 93 -6.07 -4.68 -12.63
N TYR A 94 -6.45 -3.65 -11.91
CA TYR A 94 -7.57 -3.66 -10.97
C TYR A 94 -8.45 -2.45 -11.27
N LEU A 95 -9.65 -2.72 -11.77
CA LEU A 95 -10.63 -1.72 -12.13
C LEU A 95 -11.78 -1.81 -11.13
N PRO A 96 -11.91 -0.84 -10.20
CA PRO A 96 -13.06 -0.81 -9.31
C PRO A 96 -14.33 -0.43 -10.07
N GLY A 97 -15.45 -1.04 -9.70
CA GLY A 97 -16.78 -0.72 -10.23
C GLY A 97 -17.69 -0.09 -9.16
N TRP A 98 -18.83 0.44 -9.58
CA TRP A 98 -19.90 0.92 -8.71
C TRP A 98 -21.26 0.53 -9.27
N ASP A 99 -22.17 0.10 -8.39
CA ASP A 99 -23.56 -0.13 -8.74
C ASP A 99 -24.37 1.12 -8.37
N CYS A 100 -24.90 1.77 -9.39
CA CYS A 100 -25.55 3.09 -9.30
C CYS A 100 -27.06 3.03 -9.55
N HIS A 101 -27.63 1.84 -9.74
CA HIS A 101 -29.05 1.65 -10.03
C HIS A 101 -29.75 0.84 -8.93
N GLY A 102 -31.09 0.80 -9.01
CA GLY A 102 -31.95 0.15 -8.01
C GLY A 102 -32.40 1.10 -6.90
N LEU A 103 -33.50 0.75 -6.22
CA LEU A 103 -33.83 1.40 -4.96
C LEU A 103 -32.81 0.93 -3.90
N PRO A 104 -32.25 1.85 -3.09
CA PRO A 104 -31.43 1.52 -1.92
C PRO A 104 -32.08 0.56 -0.93
#